data_AF-A0A6P1A195-F1
#
_entry.id   AF-A0A6P1A195-F1
#
_cell.length_a   1.000
_cell.length_b   1.000
_cell.length_c   1.000
_cell.angle_alpha   90.00
_cell.angle_beta   90.00
_cell.angle_gamma   90.00
#
_symmetry.space_group_name_H-M   'P 1'
#
loop_
_entity.id
_entity.type
_entity.pdbx_description
1 polymer ?
#
loop_
_entity_poly.entity_id
_entity_poly.type
_entity_poly.pdbx_seq_one_letter_code
_entity_poly.pdbx_strand_id
1 'polypeptide(L)'
;MHIRHQFGDIQTTAIRLIDINGSAVEPAFGRINEIVVVGDWVNPPNEKPVARCTASPSNGIGMVQSKLSGTDSFDTDGTIVSYRWEFSNGFVAFEPEVTRRFFSKPNSNVTRFIAKLTVTDDDGAKSDTKCFITVRSISNNCSDPSRVDFCPK
;
A
#
# COMPACT_ATOMS: atom_id res chain seq x y z
N MET A 1 -22.65 12.70 34.29
CA MET A 1 -21.57 11.88 33.70
C MET A 1 -21.93 11.68 32.24
N HIS A 2 -21.17 12.29 31.32
CA HIS A 2 -21.40 12.18 29.88
C HIS A 2 -20.46 11.09 29.35
N ILE A 3 -21.01 9.98 28.88
CA ILE A 3 -20.23 8.96 28.18
C ILE A 3 -20.47 9.19 26.69
N ARG A 4 -19.43 9.57 25.94
CA ARG A 4 -19.45 9.55 24.48
C ARG A 4 -18.84 8.22 24.04
N HIS A 5 -19.64 7.37 23.40
CA HIS A 5 -19.12 6.25 22.60
C HIS A 5 -19.20 6.65 21.14
N GLN A 6 -18.08 6.53 20.44
CA GLN A 6 -17.99 6.70 18.99
C GLN A 6 -18.18 5.31 18.39
N PHE A 7 -19.34 5.07 17.76
CA PHE A 7 -19.60 3.84 17.03
C PHE A 7 -18.95 3.94 15.65
N GLY A 8 -18.29 2.87 15.17
CA GLY A 8 -17.96 2.73 13.75
C GLY A 8 -19.23 2.68 12.90
N ASP A 9 -19.13 2.93 11.61
CA ASP A 9 -20.27 3.09 10.68
C ASP A 9 -21.29 1.95 10.77
N ILE A 10 -22.30 2.14 11.62
CA ILE A 10 -23.45 1.26 11.72
C ILE A 10 -24.48 1.72 10.69
N GLN A 11 -24.65 0.94 9.62
CA GLN A 11 -25.75 1.03 8.67
C GLN A 11 -27.08 0.65 9.34
N THR A 12 -27.51 1.39 10.38
CA THR A 12 -28.80 1.17 11.03
C THR A 12 -29.77 2.25 10.61
N THR A 13 -30.80 1.89 9.86
CA THR A 13 -31.78 2.82 9.27
C THR A 13 -32.64 3.57 10.30
N ALA A 14 -32.84 3.03 11.52
CA ALA A 14 -33.25 3.75 12.74
C ALA A 14 -33.65 2.75 13.84
N ILE A 15 -33.48 3.12 15.11
CA ILE A 15 -34.15 2.47 16.24
C ILE A 15 -35.40 3.30 16.57
N ARG A 16 -36.60 2.74 16.38
CA ARG A 16 -37.87 3.39 16.77
C ARG A 16 -38.37 2.80 18.08
N LEU A 17 -38.43 3.63 19.11
CA LEU A 17 -38.98 3.27 20.42
C LEU A 17 -40.42 3.80 20.49
N ILE A 18 -41.38 2.92 20.77
CA ILE A 18 -42.80 3.27 20.92
C ILE A 18 -43.20 2.92 22.36
N ASP A 19 -43.62 3.90 23.13
CA ASP A 19 -44.29 3.65 24.40
C ASP A 19 -45.72 3.14 24.10
N ILE A 20 -45.97 1.86 24.41
CA ILE A 20 -47.28 1.21 24.20
C ILE A 20 -48.24 1.39 25.38
N ASN A 21 -47.78 2.00 26.48
CA ASN A 21 -48.54 2.15 27.72
C ASN A 21 -48.90 3.62 28.05
N GLY A 22 -48.45 4.58 27.24
CA GLY A 22 -48.79 5.99 27.39
C GLY A 22 -50.25 6.29 27.08
N SER A 23 -50.99 6.84 28.05
CA SER A 23 -52.29 7.47 27.79
C SER A 23 -52.10 8.69 26.88
N ALA A 24 -52.99 8.87 25.89
CA ALA A 24 -52.90 9.95 24.88
C ALA A 24 -53.01 11.39 25.46
N VAL A 25 -53.18 11.53 26.77
CA VAL A 25 -53.50 12.79 27.45
C VAL A 25 -52.30 13.35 28.23
N GLU A 26 -51.30 12.54 28.57
CA GLU A 26 -50.00 13.00 29.09
C GLU A 26 -48.88 12.05 28.59
N PRO A 27 -47.91 12.52 27.80
CA PRO A 27 -46.77 11.69 27.45
C PRO A 27 -45.96 11.45 28.71
N ALA A 28 -46.12 10.27 29.31
CA ALA A 28 -45.24 9.81 30.36
C ALA A 28 -43.82 9.72 29.77
N PHE A 29 -42.90 10.56 30.26
CA PHE A 29 -41.50 10.43 29.89
C PHE A 29 -40.94 9.15 30.52
N GLY A 30 -40.98 8.05 29.77
CA GLY A 30 -40.26 6.84 30.12
C GLY A 30 -38.75 7.13 30.16
N ARG A 31 -38.10 6.87 31.29
CA ARG A 31 -36.64 6.85 31.34
C ARG A 31 -36.17 5.52 30.80
N ILE A 32 -35.42 5.56 29.70
CA ILE A 32 -34.68 4.39 29.23
C ILE A 32 -33.35 4.38 29.99
N ASN A 33 -33.20 3.43 30.90
CA ASN A 33 -31.99 3.30 31.72
C ASN A 33 -30.83 2.71 30.93
N GLU A 34 -31.11 1.78 30.00
CA GLU A 34 -30.11 1.10 29.19
C GLU A 34 -30.73 0.64 27.87
N ILE A 35 -29.99 0.79 26.78
CA ILE A 35 -30.27 0.13 25.51
C ILE A 35 -29.07 -0.78 25.24
N VAL A 36 -29.27 -2.08 25.37
CA VAL A 36 -28.25 -3.08 25.00
C VAL A 36 -28.62 -3.61 23.63
N VAL A 37 -27.78 -3.33 22.62
CA VAL A 37 -27.87 -3.98 21.32
C VAL A 37 -27.06 -5.26 21.40
N VAL A 38 -27.74 -6.39 21.59
CA VAL A 38 -27.11 -7.72 21.60
C VAL A 38 -27.20 -8.29 20.18
N GLY A 39 -26.05 -8.54 19.59
CA GLY A 39 -25.91 -9.23 18.31
C GLY A 39 -24.51 -9.79 18.20
N ASP A 40 -24.38 -10.92 17.50
CA ASP A 40 -23.08 -11.43 17.09
C ASP A 40 -22.56 -10.53 15.98
N TRP A 41 -21.75 -9.54 16.35
CA TRP A 41 -21.00 -8.72 15.40
C TRP A 41 -19.93 -9.59 14.77
N VAL A 42 -20.30 -10.33 13.72
CA VAL A 42 -19.34 -11.07 12.92
C VAL A 42 -18.66 -10.06 12.01
N ASN A 43 -17.40 -9.73 12.29
CA ASN A 43 -16.61 -9.01 11.31
C ASN A 43 -16.51 -9.86 10.05
N PRO A 44 -16.73 -9.28 8.85
CA PRO A 44 -16.46 -10.00 7.62
C PRO A 44 -15.01 -10.51 7.64
N PRO A 45 -14.72 -11.67 7.04
CA PRO A 45 -13.35 -12.14 6.91
C PRO A 45 -12.50 -11.11 6.16
N ASN A 46 -11.30 -10.82 6.67
CA ASN A 46 -10.35 -9.91 6.01
C ASN A 46 -10.03 -10.37 4.57
N GLU A 47 -10.06 -9.45 3.62
CA GLU A 47 -9.55 -9.61 2.27
C GLU A 47 -8.05 -9.29 2.22
N LYS A 48 -7.30 -9.95 1.33
CA LYS A 48 -5.86 -9.64 1.22
C LYS A 48 -5.67 -8.35 0.43
N PRO A 49 -4.66 -7.53 0.77
CA PRO A 49 -4.38 -6.32 0.02
C PRO A 49 -3.89 -6.64 -1.40
N VAL A 50 -4.02 -5.66 -2.29
CA VAL A 50 -3.49 -5.72 -3.66
C VAL A 50 -2.22 -4.88 -3.74
N ALA A 51 -1.07 -5.55 -3.86
CA ALA A 51 0.21 -4.90 -4.04
C ALA A 51 0.39 -4.39 -5.47
N ARG A 52 0.65 -3.09 -5.64
CA ARG A 52 0.99 -2.46 -6.92
C ARG A 52 2.26 -1.66 -6.78
N CYS A 53 3.08 -1.71 -7.82
CA CYS A 53 4.34 -0.98 -7.82
C CYS A 53 4.59 -0.34 -9.18
N THR A 54 5.23 0.83 -9.17
CA THR A 54 5.74 1.51 -10.37
C THR A 54 7.21 1.89 -10.18
N ALA A 55 7.92 2.06 -11.29
CA ALA A 55 9.30 2.55 -11.31
C ALA A 55 9.44 3.60 -12.42
N SER A 56 9.92 4.79 -12.08
CA SER A 56 10.04 5.91 -13.01
C SER A 56 11.38 6.65 -12.86
N PRO A 57 12.23 6.68 -13.90
CA PRO A 57 12.15 5.87 -15.12
C PRO A 57 12.37 4.37 -14.82
N SER A 58 11.72 3.49 -15.59
CA SER A 58 11.89 2.03 -15.50
C SER A 58 13.06 1.51 -16.33
N ASN A 59 13.69 2.39 -17.13
CA ASN A 59 14.84 2.02 -17.95
C ASN A 59 15.72 3.24 -18.29
N GLY A 60 16.96 2.99 -18.71
CA GLY A 60 17.88 4.02 -19.17
C GLY A 60 19.26 3.46 -19.53
N ILE A 61 20.20 4.36 -19.83
CA ILE A 61 21.58 4.03 -20.21
C ILE A 61 22.53 4.59 -19.13
N GLY A 62 23.53 3.81 -18.72
CA GLY A 62 24.52 4.22 -17.72
C GLY A 62 23.97 4.18 -16.30
N MET A 63 23.87 5.34 -15.64
CA MET A 63 23.27 5.46 -14.32
C MET A 63 21.80 5.84 -14.44
N VAL A 64 20.92 5.06 -13.82
CA VAL A 64 19.48 5.34 -13.78
C VAL A 64 19.08 5.62 -12.34
N GLN A 65 18.69 6.87 -12.05
CA GLN A 65 18.02 7.21 -10.80
C GLN A 65 16.52 7.01 -10.98
N SER A 66 15.96 5.99 -10.33
CA SER A 66 14.55 5.63 -10.45
C SER A 66 13.83 5.85 -9.12
N LYS A 67 12.65 6.49 -9.19
CA LYS A 67 11.68 6.55 -8.10
C LYS A 67 10.76 5.35 -8.21
N LEU A 68 10.76 4.51 -7.19
CA LEU A 68 9.81 3.42 -7.02
C LEU A 68 8.66 3.89 -6.14
N SER A 69 7.43 3.59 -6.52
CA SER A 69 6.24 3.89 -5.72
C SER A 69 5.37 2.65 -5.53
N GLY A 70 4.92 2.44 -4.30
CA GLY A 70 3.94 1.44 -3.90
C GLY A 70 2.58 2.06 -3.56
N THR A 71 2.42 3.37 -3.73
CA THR A 71 1.24 4.13 -3.27
C THR A 71 -0.06 3.75 -3.95
N ASP A 72 0.01 3.08 -5.10
CA ASP A 72 -1.17 2.56 -5.81
C ASP A 72 -1.66 1.20 -5.24
N SER A 73 -0.99 0.67 -4.21
CA SER A 73 -1.47 -0.50 -3.47
C SER A 73 -2.69 -0.13 -2.65
N PHE A 74 -3.65 -1.04 -2.54
CA PHE A 74 -4.92 -0.78 -1.87
C PHE A 74 -5.46 -2.04 -1.21
N ASP A 75 -6.39 -1.83 -0.28
CA ASP A 75 -7.22 -2.87 0.30
C ASP A 75 -8.70 -2.52 0.13
N THR A 76 -9.56 -3.52 -0.04
CA THR A 76 -10.99 -3.35 -0.36
C THR A 76 -11.86 -3.21 0.87
N ASP A 77 -11.45 -3.79 2.00
CA ASP A 77 -12.12 -3.74 3.30
C ASP A 77 -11.30 -3.04 4.39
N GLY A 78 -10.01 -2.77 4.14
CA GLY A 78 -9.10 -2.14 5.11
C GLY A 78 -8.20 -1.04 4.55
N THR A 79 -7.05 -0.86 5.20
CA THR A 79 -6.00 0.10 4.83
C THR A 79 -4.61 -0.52 4.87
N ILE A 80 -3.70 -0.08 3.99
CA ILE A 80 -2.30 -0.51 4.03
C ILE A 80 -1.56 0.19 5.17
N VAL A 81 -1.01 -0.57 6.11
CA VAL A 81 -0.28 -0.03 7.28
C VAL A 81 1.23 -0.15 7.16
N SER A 82 1.76 -0.97 6.25
CA SER A 82 3.21 -1.06 6.03
C SER A 82 3.60 -1.43 4.61
N TYR A 83 4.77 -0.91 4.22
CA TYR A 83 5.46 -1.22 2.96
C TYR A 83 6.82 -1.84 3.28
N ARG A 84 7.25 -2.80 2.46
CA ARG A 84 8.59 -3.37 2.53
C ARG A 84 9.13 -3.65 1.15
N TRP A 85 10.17 -2.93 0.77
CA TRP A 85 10.90 -3.11 -0.46
C TRP A 85 12.13 -3.98 -0.23
N GLU A 86 12.32 -5.02 -1.04
CA GLU A 86 13.52 -5.85 -1.08
C GLU A 86 14.16 -5.78 -2.47
N PHE A 87 15.40 -5.33 -2.52
CA PHE A 87 16.15 -5.20 -3.76
C PHE A 87 17.07 -6.41 -3.95
N SER A 88 17.35 -6.78 -5.20
CA SER A 88 18.22 -7.91 -5.54
C SER A 88 19.67 -7.82 -5.00
N ASN A 89 20.08 -6.66 -4.48
CA ASN A 89 21.37 -6.44 -3.84
C ASN A 89 21.31 -6.54 -2.30
N GLY A 90 20.19 -6.96 -1.71
CA GLY A 90 19.99 -7.11 -0.27
C GLY A 90 19.58 -5.82 0.45
N PHE A 91 19.47 -4.68 -0.24
CA PHE A 91 18.95 -3.45 0.38
C PHE A 91 17.45 -3.59 0.70
N VAL A 92 17.03 -3.04 1.84
CA VAL A 92 15.64 -3.03 2.29
C VAL A 92 15.20 -1.61 2.62
N ALA A 93 13.95 -1.26 2.30
CA ALA A 93 13.33 0.02 2.67
C ALA A 93 11.87 -0.18 3.07
N PHE A 94 11.34 0.72 3.90
CA PHE A 94 9.99 0.60 4.47
C PHE A 94 9.04 1.75 4.09
N GLU A 95 9.53 2.72 3.32
CA GLU A 95 8.73 3.84 2.85
C GLU A 95 7.83 3.42 1.67
N PRO A 96 6.64 4.06 1.51
CA PRO A 96 5.78 3.83 0.34
C PRO A 96 6.47 4.17 -0.98
N GLU A 97 7.37 5.16 -0.96
CA GLU A 97 8.17 5.59 -2.10
C GLU A 97 9.66 5.53 -1.78
N VAL A 98 10.47 5.04 -2.73
CA VAL A 98 11.92 4.87 -2.56
C VAL A 98 12.63 5.33 -3.82
N THR A 99 13.62 6.21 -3.68
CA THR A 99 14.49 6.62 -4.80
C THR A 99 15.83 5.92 -4.72
N ARG A 100 16.27 5.29 -5.82
CA ARG A 100 17.53 4.54 -5.89
C ARG A 100 18.27 4.81 -7.18
N ARG A 101 19.60 4.68 -7.14
CA ARG A 101 20.46 4.69 -8.32
C ARG A 101 20.84 3.28 -8.71
N PHE A 102 20.72 2.97 -9.99
CA PHE A 102 21.03 1.69 -10.58
C PHE A 102 22.11 1.86 -11.65
N PHE A 103 23.05 0.92 -11.69
CA PHE A 103 24.19 0.94 -12.61
C PHE A 103 24.24 -0.37 -13.39
N SER A 104 24.60 -0.33 -14.67
CA SER A 104 24.85 -1.56 -15.42
C SER A 104 25.98 -2.36 -14.77
N LYS A 105 25.85 -3.69 -14.71
CA LYS A 105 26.95 -4.57 -14.33
C LYS A 105 28.10 -4.45 -15.34
N PRO A 106 29.36 -4.55 -14.89
CA PRO A 106 30.50 -4.69 -15.80
C PRO A 106 30.26 -5.84 -16.79
N ASN A 107 30.71 -5.67 -18.04
CA ASN A 107 30.61 -6.68 -19.10
C ASN A 107 29.18 -7.14 -19.44
N SER A 108 28.16 -6.34 -19.10
CA SER A 108 26.77 -6.62 -19.42
C SER A 108 26.14 -5.46 -20.19
N ASN A 109 25.68 -5.73 -21.41
CA ASN A 109 25.00 -4.74 -22.23
C ASN A 109 23.66 -4.27 -21.62
N VAL A 110 23.00 -5.16 -20.86
CA VAL A 110 21.71 -4.92 -20.22
C VAL A 110 21.68 -5.59 -18.85
N THR A 111 21.46 -4.79 -17.80
CA THR A 111 21.26 -5.26 -16.44
C THR A 111 19.82 -5.00 -16.00
N ARG A 112 19.12 -6.05 -15.56
CA ARG A 112 17.77 -5.94 -14.99
C ARG A 112 17.83 -6.03 -13.47
N PHE A 113 17.29 -5.03 -12.80
CA PHE A 113 17.11 -4.98 -11.36
C PHE A 113 15.68 -5.35 -10.99
N ILE A 114 15.53 -6.06 -9.88
CA ILE A 114 14.24 -6.46 -9.32
C ILE A 114 14.10 -5.79 -7.96
N ALA A 115 12.98 -5.10 -7.76
CA ALA A 115 12.52 -4.62 -6.47
C ALA A 115 11.21 -5.34 -6.13
N LYS A 116 11.20 -6.13 -5.06
CA LYS A 116 10.00 -6.79 -4.54
C LYS A 116 9.35 -5.84 -3.53
N LEU A 117 8.08 -5.49 -3.74
CA LEU A 117 7.26 -4.78 -2.76
C LEU A 117 6.39 -5.79 -2.04
N THR A 118 6.39 -5.76 -0.71
CA THR A 118 5.39 -6.43 0.14
C THR A 118 4.62 -5.36 0.91
N VAL A 119 3.30 -5.42 0.85
CA VAL A 119 2.40 -4.56 1.64
C VAL A 119 1.68 -5.40 2.69
N THR A 120 1.36 -4.79 3.83
CA THR A 120 0.56 -5.40 4.89
C THR A 120 -0.63 -4.49 5.21
N ASP A 121 -1.82 -5.07 5.35
CA ASP A 121 -3.04 -4.37 5.77
C ASP A 121 -3.13 -4.21 7.30
N ASP A 122 -4.17 -3.54 7.79
CA ASP A 122 -4.45 -3.31 9.21
C ASP A 122 -4.87 -4.56 9.99
N ASP A 123 -5.27 -5.63 9.29
CA ASP A 123 -5.60 -6.94 9.84
C ASP A 123 -4.40 -7.93 9.79
N GLY A 124 -3.24 -7.48 9.31
CA GLY A 124 -1.99 -8.22 9.23
C GLY A 124 -1.81 -9.12 8.00
N ALA A 125 -2.74 -9.17 7.05
CA ALA A 125 -2.55 -9.94 5.83
C ALA A 125 -1.62 -9.21 4.84
N LYS A 126 -1.01 -9.99 3.94
CA LYS A 126 0.13 -9.56 3.13
C LYS A 126 -0.04 -9.94 1.68
N SER A 127 0.49 -9.08 0.81
CA SER A 127 0.56 -9.29 -0.63
C SER A 127 1.88 -8.74 -1.18
N ASP A 128 2.36 -9.31 -2.28
CA ASP A 128 3.61 -8.88 -2.89
C ASP A 128 3.57 -8.76 -4.41
N THR A 129 4.41 -7.87 -4.94
CA THR A 129 4.58 -7.62 -6.37
C THR A 129 6.04 -7.29 -6.70
N LYS A 130 6.39 -7.28 -7.98
CA LYS A 130 7.76 -7.01 -8.46
C LYS A 130 7.80 -5.89 -9.49
N CYS A 131 8.69 -4.94 -9.25
CA CYS A 131 9.05 -3.88 -10.17
C CYS A 131 10.41 -4.14 -10.80
N PHE A 132 10.54 -3.73 -12.06
CA PHE A 132 11.75 -3.95 -12.85
C PHE A 132 12.34 -2.63 -13.31
N ILE A 133 13.67 -2.52 -13.17
CA ILE A 133 14.44 -1.41 -13.72
C ILE A 133 15.49 -2.00 -14.66
N THR A 134 15.53 -1.51 -15.90
CA THR A 134 16.44 -2.00 -16.94
C THR A 134 17.50 -0.96 -17.26
N VAL A 135 18.76 -1.26 -16.95
CA VAL A 135 19.89 -0.37 -17.20
C VAL A 135 20.74 -0.94 -18.33
N ARG A 136 20.88 -0.19 -19.42
CA ARG A 136 21.81 -0.53 -20.50
C ARG A 136 23.19 0.05 -20.19
N SER A 137 24.25 -0.67 -20.51
CA SER A 137 25.60 -0.13 -20.33
C SER A 137 25.85 1.03 -21.30
N ILE A 138 26.71 1.96 -20.88
CA ILE A 138 27.37 2.84 -21.85
C ILE A 138 28.31 1.91 -22.63
N SER A 139 28.03 1.73 -23.91
CA SER A 139 28.88 0.93 -24.79
C SER A 139 30.18 1.70 -25.01
N ASN A 140 31.25 1.32 -24.31
CA ASN A 140 32.61 1.78 -24.64
C ASN A 140 33.17 0.85 -25.72
N ASN A 141 32.48 0.76 -26.86
CA ASN A 141 33.00 -0.01 -27.98
C ASN A 141 34.11 0.81 -28.63
N CYS A 142 35.35 0.58 -28.21
CA CYS A 142 36.53 1.14 -28.87
C CYS A 142 36.72 0.65 -30.31
N SER A 143 35.89 -0.31 -30.74
CA SER A 143 35.77 -0.77 -32.12
C SER A 143 34.79 0.05 -32.97
N ASP A 144 34.00 0.94 -32.35
CA ASP A 144 33.14 1.90 -33.04
C ASP A 144 33.85 3.27 -33.10
N PRO A 145 34.32 3.71 -34.29
CA PRO A 145 35.04 4.99 -34.42
C PRO A 145 34.18 6.21 -34.06
N SER A 146 32.86 6.06 -33.87
CA SER A 146 31.97 7.13 -33.41
C SER A 146 31.82 7.24 -31.89
N ARG A 147 32.42 6.34 -31.09
CA ARG A 147 32.30 6.31 -29.61
C ARG A 147 33.61 6.03 -28.87
N VAL A 148 34.71 6.62 -29.35
CA VAL A 148 36.07 6.44 -28.80
C VAL A 148 36.35 7.19 -27.50
N ASP A 149 35.52 8.17 -27.12
CA ASP A 149 35.79 9.09 -26.00
C ASP A 149 35.70 8.45 -24.60
N PHE A 150 35.20 7.21 -24.50
CA PHE A 150 34.98 6.51 -23.22
C PHE A 150 35.88 5.26 -23.05
N CYS A 151 36.92 5.12 -23.86
CA CYS A 151 37.87 4.02 -23.74
C CYS A 151 38.90 4.29 -22.63
N PRO A 152 39.19 3.30 -21.74
CA PRO A 152 40.28 3.44 -20.79
C PRO A 152 41.60 3.63 -21.55
N LYS A 153 42.41 4.63 -21.15
CA LYS A 153 43.78 4.84 -21.65
C LYS A 153 44.76 3.84 -21.06
#